data_AF-A0A965AR78-F1
#
_entry.id   AF-A0A965AR78-F1
#
_cell.length_a   1.000
_cell.length_b   1.000
_cell.length_c   1.000
_cell.angle_alpha   90.00
_cell.angle_beta   90.00
_cell.angle_gamma   90.00
#
_symmetry.space_group_name_H-M   'P 1'
#
loop_
_entity.id
_entity.type
_entity.pdbx_description
1 polymer ?
#
loop_
_entity_poly.entity_id
_entity_poly.type
_entity_poly.pdbx_seq_one_letter_code
_entity_poly.pdbx_strand_id
1 'polypeptide(L)'
;MTRLLGARYEVQELIGAGGMADVYRGYDNRLNRIVAIKILRADLARDPSLQSRFRREAQAAARLNHPNIVSVYDTGEEQQEWGTLPYIVMEYVEGTTIRELLRQDIRPDYQESLRIVHSLLDALAYSHENGIVHRDIKPANIMVTNVGEIKVMDFGIARPLDDVTATVTHAWTVIGTAQYLSPEQARGEMADIRSDIYSAGCVLFELIAGKPPFVGETPAAIAYHHVNSAVPQVQMPTPALTSALNIVLQHALTKDAELRYQSAALMRDDVDALRSGGSVIAPARPKSRRGWWISGIVAAGLLIVGGSAVVLSGAFSSSTSTVVVSDLTGLTVDEARASMPSLTFVIQHAADPRTPKDRVITSNPPAGTKVEGGSKITLTISDGPGDTTVPASLIGKTLEGARQLLLEAGLIISRTNPVDSEQAPGTVLAVSPAGGSTLTAGSGVTLDIASGNVAVPDVLGLSEIAARTILIQAGFLPRIVDAIDPSSAADTVLAQAPEPGVTKIVGTSVTITVNRLTSPEPAATP
;
A
#
# COMPACT_ATOMS: atom_id res chain seq x y z
N MET A 1 22.14 -1.06 39.39
CA MET A 1 21.51 0.15 39.94
C MET A 1 20.18 0.33 39.24
N THR A 2 19.11 0.58 40.00
CA THR A 2 17.78 0.84 39.44
C THR A 2 17.79 2.20 38.77
N ARG A 3 17.37 2.25 37.51
CA ARG A 3 17.38 3.48 36.71
C ARG A 3 16.12 4.29 37.03
N LEU A 4 16.27 5.58 37.36
CA LEU A 4 15.16 6.44 37.76
C LEU A 4 14.99 7.59 36.77
N LEU A 5 13.89 7.60 36.00
CA LEU A 5 13.60 8.64 35.02
C LEU A 5 12.81 9.79 35.65
N GLY A 6 13.22 11.03 35.35
CA GLY A 6 12.52 12.24 35.81
C GLY A 6 12.37 12.33 37.33
N ALA A 7 13.27 11.70 38.08
CA ALA A 7 13.19 11.55 39.54
C ALA A 7 11.86 10.96 40.05
N ARG A 8 11.13 10.21 39.21
CA ARG A 8 9.78 9.70 39.51
C ARG A 8 9.58 8.24 39.12
N TYR A 9 10.01 7.87 37.92
CA TYR A 9 9.70 6.57 37.34
C TYR A 9 10.86 5.61 37.49
N GLU A 10 10.68 4.60 38.32
CA GLU A 10 11.65 3.53 38.45
C GLU A 10 11.51 2.56 37.27
N VAL A 11 12.58 2.41 36.49
CA VAL A 11 12.65 1.47 35.37
C VAL A 11 13.08 0.11 35.90
N GLN A 12 12.25 -0.90 35.63
CA GLN A 12 12.45 -2.27 36.09
C GLN A 12 12.79 -3.17 34.87
N GLU A 13 12.23 -4.37 34.78
CA GLU A 13 12.52 -5.33 33.72
C GLU A 13 12.05 -4.89 32.33
N LEU A 14 12.81 -5.30 31.31
CA LEU A 14 12.42 -5.16 29.91
C LEU A 14 11.27 -6.11 29.60
N ILE A 15 10.16 -5.59 29.07
CA ILE A 15 8.96 -6.37 28.72
C ILE A 15 8.70 -6.43 27.21
N GLY A 16 9.35 -5.58 26.42
CA GLY A 16 9.27 -5.63 24.96
C GLY A 16 10.42 -4.89 24.30
N ALA A 17 11.00 -5.47 23.24
CA ALA A 17 12.03 -4.83 22.44
C ALA A 17 11.49 -4.51 21.05
N GLY A 18 11.58 -3.24 20.65
CA GLY A 18 11.10 -2.73 19.37
C GLY A 18 12.22 -2.29 18.44
N GLY A 19 11.87 -2.03 17.19
CA GLY A 19 12.81 -1.46 16.22
C GLY A 19 13.26 -0.04 16.57
N MET A 20 12.37 0.75 17.22
CA MET A 20 12.61 2.16 17.56
C MET A 20 12.79 2.39 19.05
N ALA A 21 12.05 1.68 19.89
CA ALA A 21 12.01 1.89 21.33
C ALA A 21 11.91 0.55 22.06
N ASP A 22 12.41 0.53 23.29
CA ASP A 22 12.29 -0.57 24.23
C ASP A 22 11.22 -0.23 25.27
N VAL A 23 10.43 -1.22 25.68
CA VAL A 23 9.36 -1.07 26.66
C VAL A 23 9.75 -1.82 27.92
N TYR A 24 9.73 -1.12 29.04
CA TYR A 24 10.05 -1.64 30.36
C TYR A 24 8.81 -1.63 31.24
N ARG A 25 8.72 -2.59 32.14
CA ARG A 25 7.87 -2.44 33.33
C ARG A 25 8.52 -1.39 34.22
N GLY A 26 7.71 -0.58 34.87
CA GLY A 26 8.18 0.45 35.77
C GLY A 26 7.21 0.76 36.89
N TYR A 27 7.67 1.58 37.82
CA TYR A 27 6.89 2.01 38.98
C TYR A 27 6.86 3.52 39.09
N ASP A 28 5.67 4.10 39.13
CA ASP A 28 5.45 5.53 39.39
C ASP A 28 5.49 5.76 40.91
N ASN A 29 6.63 6.20 41.43
CA ASN A 29 6.84 6.42 42.87
C ASN A 29 5.96 7.52 43.47
N ARG A 30 5.37 8.37 42.64
CA ARG A 30 4.49 9.45 43.12
C ARG A 30 3.05 8.99 43.27
N LEU A 31 2.58 8.15 42.35
CA LEU A 31 1.21 7.64 42.34
C LEU A 31 1.08 6.20 42.86
N ASN A 32 2.20 5.57 43.23
CA ASN A 32 2.29 4.21 43.75
C ASN A 32 1.60 3.16 42.86
N ARG A 33 1.88 3.20 41.55
CA ARG A 33 1.30 2.28 40.56
C ARG A 33 2.33 1.74 39.58
N ILE A 34 2.05 0.54 39.06
CA ILE A 34 2.81 -0.07 37.98
C ILE A 34 2.46 0.65 36.66
N VAL A 35 3.47 0.90 35.84
CA VAL A 35 3.35 1.54 34.53
C VAL A 35 4.23 0.82 33.51
N ALA A 36 3.93 0.99 32.23
CA ALA A 36 4.84 0.66 31.15
C ALA A 36 5.61 1.92 30.75
N ILE A 37 6.92 1.80 30.53
CA ILE A 37 7.79 2.91 30.15
C ILE A 37 8.43 2.57 28.81
N LYS A 38 8.00 3.24 27.76
CA LYS A 38 8.58 3.13 26.42
C LYS A 38 9.73 4.13 26.31
N ILE A 39 10.94 3.67 26.05
CA ILE A 39 12.17 4.48 25.99
C ILE A 39 12.74 4.36 24.58
N LEU A 40 13.00 5.49 23.92
CA LEU A 40 13.66 5.48 22.61
C LEU A 40 15.05 4.83 22.72
N ARG A 41 15.43 3.94 21.80
CA ARG A 41 16.74 3.28 21.93
C ARG A 41 17.88 4.28 21.83
N ALA A 42 18.94 4.10 22.62
CA ALA A 42 20.03 5.07 22.73
C ALA A 42 20.81 5.30 21.42
N ASP A 43 20.90 4.27 20.57
CA ASP A 43 21.50 4.34 19.23
C ASP A 43 20.69 5.22 18.27
N LEU A 44 19.37 5.24 18.43
CA LEU A 44 18.43 6.01 17.62
C LEU A 44 18.11 7.39 18.21
N ALA A 45 18.29 7.55 19.52
CA ALA A 45 18.01 8.80 20.22
C ALA A 45 18.96 9.94 19.84
N ARG A 46 20.01 9.70 19.07
CA ARG A 46 20.86 10.78 18.51
C ARG A 46 20.25 11.44 17.27
N ASP A 47 19.26 10.81 16.64
CA ASP A 47 18.59 11.32 15.45
C ASP A 47 17.41 12.25 15.84
N PRO A 48 17.48 13.56 15.54
CA PRO A 48 16.41 14.51 15.87
C PRO A 48 15.08 14.20 15.17
N SER A 49 15.12 13.55 14.00
CA SER A 49 13.92 13.16 13.25
C SER A 49 13.16 12.05 13.98
N LEU A 50 13.88 11.07 14.53
CA LEU A 50 13.32 9.96 15.31
C LEU A 50 12.81 10.44 16.66
N GLN A 51 13.53 11.35 17.35
CA GLN A 51 13.02 11.99 18.56
C GLN A 51 11.71 12.74 18.30
N SER A 52 11.66 13.56 17.24
CA SER A 52 10.46 14.33 16.87
C SER A 52 9.29 13.41 16.51
N ARG A 53 9.58 12.26 15.89
CA ARG A 53 8.57 11.23 15.60
C ARG A 53 8.05 10.59 16.89
N PHE A 54 8.93 10.23 17.81
CA PHE A 54 8.58 9.64 19.10
C PHE A 54 7.68 10.57 19.94
N ARG A 55 8.02 11.87 20.01
CA ARG A 55 7.20 12.88 20.71
C ARG A 55 5.81 13.02 20.10
N ARG A 56 5.72 13.06 18.77
CA ARG A 56 4.42 13.17 18.07
C ARG A 56 3.54 11.98 18.39
N GLU A 57 4.07 10.76 18.30
CA GLU A 57 3.34 9.52 18.65
C GLU A 57 2.73 9.62 20.05
N ALA A 58 3.54 10.02 21.03
CA ALA A 58 3.07 10.22 22.41
C ALA A 58 1.93 11.25 22.51
N GLN A 59 2.05 12.37 21.79
CA GLN A 59 1.06 13.45 21.81
C GLN A 59 -0.29 13.07 21.20
N ALA A 60 -0.35 12.23 20.15
CA ALA A 60 -1.65 11.74 19.68
C ALA A 60 -2.23 10.70 20.63
N ALA A 61 -1.43 9.74 21.08
CA ALA A 61 -1.90 8.71 21.98
C ALA A 61 -2.42 9.30 23.31
N ALA A 62 -1.83 10.39 23.80
CA ALA A 62 -2.31 11.11 24.99
C ALA A 62 -3.68 11.80 24.82
N ARG A 63 -4.17 11.99 23.59
CA ARG A 63 -5.51 12.55 23.34
C ARG A 63 -6.62 11.49 23.38
N LEU A 64 -6.25 10.22 23.38
CA LEU A 64 -7.19 9.12 23.32
C LEU A 64 -7.52 8.63 24.73
N ASN A 65 -8.82 8.57 25.05
CA ASN A 65 -9.31 7.96 26.28
C ASN A 65 -10.43 6.98 25.94
N HIS A 66 -10.08 5.71 25.86
CA HIS A 66 -10.99 4.64 25.46
C HIS A 66 -10.64 3.34 26.21
N PRO A 67 -11.63 2.55 26.67
CA PRO A 67 -11.37 1.31 27.40
C PRO A 67 -10.48 0.34 26.62
N ASN A 68 -10.63 0.26 25.29
CA ASN A 68 -9.83 -0.61 24.42
C ASN A 68 -8.54 0.02 23.88
N ILE A 69 -8.10 1.17 24.38
CA ILE A 69 -6.84 1.81 23.99
C ILE A 69 -5.92 1.90 25.20
N VAL A 70 -4.64 1.57 25.03
CA VAL A 70 -3.62 1.76 26.07
C VAL A 70 -3.46 3.25 26.35
N SER A 71 -3.72 3.65 27.58
CA SER A 71 -3.66 5.07 27.97
C SER A 71 -2.23 5.56 28.10
N VAL A 72 -1.93 6.75 27.56
CA VAL A 72 -0.66 7.46 27.83
C VAL A 72 -0.86 8.38 29.03
N TYR A 73 0.00 8.24 30.03
CA TYR A 73 -0.08 9.00 31.28
C TYR A 73 0.85 10.20 31.33
N ASP A 74 2.06 10.05 30.82
CA ASP A 74 3.08 11.10 30.90
C ASP A 74 4.11 10.94 29.77
N THR A 75 4.85 11.99 29.50
CA THR A 75 5.98 12.00 28.56
C THR A 75 7.12 12.79 29.18
N GLY A 76 8.35 12.32 29.01
CA GLY A 76 9.49 13.04 29.56
C GLY A 76 10.77 12.81 28.77
N GLU A 77 11.79 13.52 29.21
CA GLU A 77 13.12 13.49 28.62
C GLU A 77 14.16 13.42 29.74
N GLU A 78 15.17 12.58 29.56
CA GLU A 78 16.30 12.45 30.48
C GLU A 78 17.57 12.95 29.78
N GLN A 79 18.32 13.84 30.44
CA GLN A 79 19.61 14.27 29.91
C GLN A 79 20.67 13.20 30.15
N GLN A 80 21.33 12.80 29.08
CA GLN A 80 22.43 11.85 29.06
C GLN A 80 23.69 12.57 28.56
N GLU A 81 24.88 11.99 28.78
CA GLU A 81 26.16 12.56 28.33
C GLU A 81 26.19 12.84 26.81
N TRP A 82 25.48 12.02 26.04
CA TRP A 82 25.45 12.08 24.58
C TRP A 82 24.21 12.80 24.01
N GLY A 83 23.29 13.28 24.84
CA GLY A 83 22.09 13.98 24.39
C GLY A 83 20.85 13.68 25.22
N THR A 84 19.69 14.03 24.66
CA THR A 84 18.41 13.87 25.33
C THR A 84 17.77 12.54 24.95
N LEU A 85 17.32 11.79 25.97
CA LEU A 85 16.70 10.50 25.82
C LEU A 85 15.21 10.58 26.18
N PRO A 86 14.30 10.54 25.19
CA PRO A 86 12.88 10.66 25.44
C PRO A 86 12.26 9.34 25.90
N TYR A 87 11.23 9.44 26.74
CA TYR A 87 10.43 8.33 27.23
C TYR A 87 8.94 8.67 27.31
N ILE A 88 8.09 7.66 27.21
CA ILE A 88 6.63 7.73 27.33
C ILE A 88 6.21 6.79 28.45
N VAL A 89 5.37 7.28 29.35
CA VAL A 89 4.79 6.50 30.44
C VAL A 89 3.33 6.20 30.08
N MET A 90 2.98 4.92 30.09
CA MET A 90 1.67 4.43 29.66
C MET A 90 1.13 3.37 30.60
N GLU A 91 -0.14 3.04 30.41
CA GLU A 91 -0.82 1.93 31.09
C GLU A 91 -0.02 0.64 30.95
N TYR A 92 0.25 -0.02 32.08
CA TYR A 92 0.80 -1.37 32.07
C TYR A 92 -0.34 -2.36 31.87
N VAL A 93 -0.30 -3.10 30.76
CA VAL A 93 -1.31 -4.10 30.41
C VAL A 93 -0.80 -5.49 30.80
N GLU A 94 -1.41 -6.10 31.81
CA GLU A 94 -1.13 -7.49 32.19
C GLU A 94 -1.89 -8.45 31.27
N GLY A 95 -1.17 -9.07 30.33
CA GLY A 95 -1.77 -9.96 29.36
C GLY A 95 -0.80 -10.49 28.32
N THR A 96 -1.33 -10.94 27.19
CA THR A 96 -0.57 -11.52 26.08
C THR A 96 -1.03 -10.89 24.77
N THR A 97 -0.10 -10.67 23.84
CA THR A 97 -0.44 -10.17 22.51
C THR A 97 -1.11 -11.25 21.67
N ILE A 98 -1.97 -10.86 20.71
CA ILE A 98 -2.55 -11.83 19.76
C ILE A 98 -1.44 -12.59 19.00
N ARG A 99 -0.33 -11.92 18.68
CA ARG A 99 0.83 -12.55 18.05
C ARG A 99 1.41 -13.70 18.88
N GLU A 100 1.52 -13.52 20.19
CA GLU A 100 2.05 -14.55 21.10
C GLU A 100 1.08 -15.72 21.23
N LEU A 101 -0.23 -15.45 21.34
CA LEU A 101 -1.26 -16.49 21.33
C LEU A 101 -1.17 -17.36 20.09
N LEU A 102 -1.13 -16.74 18.91
CA LEU A 102 -1.01 -17.45 17.63
C LEU A 102 0.31 -18.23 17.49
N ARG A 103 1.43 -17.69 18.01
CA ARG A 103 2.72 -18.39 18.02
C ARG A 103 2.74 -19.62 18.92
N GLN A 104 1.96 -19.62 19.99
CA GLN A 104 1.79 -20.77 20.89
C GLN A 104 0.75 -21.78 20.36
N ASP A 105 0.23 -21.57 19.14
CA ASP A 105 -0.87 -22.33 18.55
C ASP A 105 -2.16 -22.29 19.40
N ILE A 106 -2.29 -21.28 20.27
CA ILE A 106 -3.50 -20.98 21.02
C ILE A 106 -4.38 -20.11 20.14
N ARG A 107 -5.32 -20.75 19.45
CA ARG A 107 -6.24 -20.06 18.54
C ARG A 107 -7.56 -19.75 19.26
N PRO A 108 -7.96 -18.47 19.30
CA PRO A 108 -9.32 -18.12 19.71
C PRO A 108 -10.34 -18.87 18.86
N ASP A 109 -11.45 -19.29 19.47
CA ASP A 109 -12.56 -19.83 18.68
C ASP A 109 -13.21 -18.73 17.82
N TYR A 110 -14.19 -19.12 17.01
CA TYR A 110 -14.88 -18.18 16.12
C TYR A 110 -15.52 -17.00 16.86
N GLN A 111 -16.17 -17.24 18.01
CA GLN A 111 -16.86 -16.20 18.76
C GLN A 111 -15.88 -15.27 19.46
N GLU A 112 -14.80 -15.82 20.01
CA GLU A 112 -13.74 -15.05 20.64
C GLU A 112 -12.97 -14.21 19.61
N SER A 113 -12.71 -14.75 18.42
CA SER A 113 -12.11 -14.01 17.31
C SER A 113 -12.94 -12.78 16.92
N LEU A 114 -14.26 -12.93 16.81
CA LEU A 114 -15.16 -11.81 16.51
C LEU A 114 -15.23 -10.80 17.67
N ARG A 115 -15.15 -11.25 18.94
CA ARG A 115 -15.11 -10.35 20.10
C ARG A 115 -13.82 -9.52 20.15
N ILE A 116 -12.69 -10.12 19.81
CA ILE A 116 -11.40 -9.43 19.69
C ILE A 116 -11.49 -8.35 18.61
N VAL A 117 -11.97 -8.71 17.41
CA VAL A 117 -12.07 -7.79 16.27
C VAL A 117 -13.11 -6.70 16.51
N HIS A 118 -14.23 -6.99 17.17
CA HIS A 118 -15.18 -5.98 17.60
C HIS A 118 -14.50 -4.89 18.45
N SER A 119 -13.77 -5.31 19.48
CA SER A 119 -13.11 -4.38 20.42
C SER A 119 -11.99 -3.58 19.75
N LEU A 120 -11.27 -4.19 18.79
CA LEU A 120 -10.32 -3.50 17.92
C LEU A 120 -11.02 -2.42 17.08
N LEU A 121 -12.13 -2.76 16.43
CA LEU A 121 -12.87 -1.82 15.58
C LEU A 121 -13.51 -0.69 16.38
N ASP A 122 -13.92 -0.96 17.63
CA ASP A 122 -14.41 0.06 18.56
C ASP A 122 -13.32 1.08 18.91
N ALA A 123 -12.11 0.60 19.26
CA ALA A 123 -10.94 1.45 19.47
C ALA A 123 -10.57 2.26 18.22
N LEU A 124 -10.59 1.63 17.03
CA LEU A 124 -10.30 2.30 15.77
C LEU A 124 -11.35 3.38 15.45
N ALA A 125 -12.64 3.10 15.62
CA ALA A 125 -13.71 4.07 15.40
C ALA A 125 -13.50 5.32 16.26
N TYR A 126 -13.25 5.13 17.56
CA TYR A 126 -12.96 6.23 18.48
C TYR A 126 -11.71 7.02 18.07
N SER A 127 -10.63 6.35 17.67
CA SER A 127 -9.41 7.01 17.19
C SER A 127 -9.66 7.83 15.92
N HIS A 128 -10.41 7.27 14.96
CA HIS A 128 -10.74 7.90 13.69
C HIS A 128 -11.60 9.15 13.88
N GLU A 129 -12.56 9.13 14.80
CA GLU A 129 -13.36 10.30 15.20
C GLU A 129 -12.51 11.43 15.80
N ASN A 130 -11.40 11.08 16.45
CA ASN A 130 -10.41 12.02 16.97
C ASN A 130 -9.33 12.40 15.94
N GLY A 131 -9.50 12.01 14.67
CA GLY A 131 -8.60 12.35 13.57
C GLY A 131 -7.25 11.62 13.59
N ILE A 132 -7.15 10.51 14.32
CA ILE A 132 -5.92 9.73 14.47
C ILE A 132 -6.07 8.41 13.72
N VAL A 133 -5.20 8.18 12.74
CA VAL A 133 -5.06 6.91 11.99
C VAL A 133 -3.92 6.10 12.62
N HIS A 134 -4.13 4.81 12.87
CA HIS A 134 -3.15 3.97 13.57
C HIS A 134 -1.99 3.52 12.66
N ARG A 135 -2.25 3.19 11.39
CA ARG A 135 -1.26 2.86 10.33
C ARG A 135 -0.39 1.60 10.55
N ASP A 136 -0.56 0.88 11.65
CA ASP A 136 0.27 -0.28 12.01
C ASP A 136 -0.54 -1.32 12.80
N ILE A 137 -1.77 -1.59 12.34
CA ILE A 137 -2.62 -2.61 12.95
C ILE A 137 -2.09 -4.00 12.60
N LYS A 138 -1.77 -4.78 13.65
CA LYS A 138 -1.24 -6.15 13.54
C LYS A 138 -1.41 -6.88 14.89
N PRO A 139 -1.35 -8.22 14.93
CA PRO A 139 -1.49 -9.00 16.16
C PRO A 139 -0.52 -8.64 17.28
N ALA A 140 0.65 -8.07 16.96
CA ALA A 140 1.63 -7.63 17.96
C ALA A 140 1.17 -6.38 18.74
N ASN A 141 0.25 -5.59 18.18
CA ASN A 141 -0.22 -4.32 18.74
C ASN A 141 -1.61 -4.46 19.41
N ILE A 142 -2.07 -5.70 19.59
CA ILE A 142 -3.36 -6.02 20.20
C ILE A 142 -3.10 -6.99 21.35
N MET A 143 -3.50 -6.62 22.56
CA MET A 143 -3.37 -7.44 23.77
C MET A 143 -4.72 -7.92 24.27
N VAL A 144 -4.71 -9.15 24.80
CA VAL A 144 -5.77 -9.71 25.63
C VAL A 144 -5.25 -9.71 27.07
N THR A 145 -5.94 -9.00 27.96
CA THR A 145 -5.61 -8.98 29.39
C THR A 145 -5.95 -10.31 30.05
N ASN A 146 -5.42 -10.54 31.25
CA ASN A 146 -5.76 -11.72 32.07
C ASN A 146 -7.26 -11.81 32.41
N VAL A 147 -7.99 -10.69 32.35
CA VAL A 147 -9.45 -10.62 32.57
C VAL A 147 -10.26 -10.65 31.27
N GLY A 148 -9.60 -10.81 30.12
CA GLY A 148 -10.24 -10.93 28.81
C GLY A 148 -10.54 -9.61 28.10
N GLU A 149 -10.21 -8.46 28.67
CA GLU A 149 -10.31 -7.16 27.99
C GLU A 149 -9.29 -7.03 26.86
N ILE A 150 -9.68 -6.33 25.79
CA ILE A 150 -8.83 -6.08 24.62
C ILE A 150 -8.23 -4.68 24.72
N LYS A 151 -6.91 -4.56 24.52
CA LYS A 151 -6.19 -3.29 24.51
C LYS A 151 -5.39 -3.16 23.22
N VAL A 152 -5.63 -2.08 22.49
CA VAL A 152 -4.86 -1.68 21.31
C VAL A 152 -3.79 -0.70 21.75
N MET A 153 -2.54 -0.95 21.34
CA MET A 153 -1.37 -0.15 21.70
C MET A 153 -0.67 0.40 20.46
N ASP A 154 0.30 1.30 20.67
CA ASP A 154 1.17 1.82 19.60
C ASP A 154 0.39 2.47 18.46
N PHE A 155 -0.55 3.37 18.79
CA PHE A 155 -1.25 4.24 17.82
C PHE A 155 -0.23 5.09 17.05
N GLY A 156 0.23 4.49 15.96
CA GLY A 156 1.35 4.98 15.18
C GLY A 156 0.93 6.18 14.35
N ILE A 157 1.28 7.38 14.80
CA ILE A 157 1.42 8.50 13.86
C ILE A 157 2.65 8.22 12.99
N ALA A 158 2.53 7.31 12.03
CA ALA A 158 3.64 6.97 11.16
C ALA A 158 3.87 8.13 10.17
N ARG A 159 5.12 8.63 10.20
CA ARG A 159 5.88 9.22 9.08
C ARG A 159 5.36 10.58 8.59
N PRO A 160 6.09 11.69 8.82
CA PRO A 160 5.79 12.94 8.14
C PRO A 160 5.91 12.77 6.62
N LEU A 161 5.16 13.58 5.90
CA LEU A 161 5.07 13.70 4.44
C LEU A 161 6.40 14.12 3.78
N ASP A 162 7.41 14.43 4.57
CA ASP A 162 8.60 15.18 4.13
C ASP A 162 9.82 14.28 3.83
N ASP A 163 9.72 12.95 4.00
CA ASP A 163 10.90 12.06 3.88
C ASP A 163 10.56 10.71 3.21
N VAL A 164 9.96 10.79 2.01
CA VAL A 164 9.51 9.67 1.18
C VAL A 164 10.69 8.77 0.72
N THR A 165 11.92 9.29 0.69
CA THR A 165 13.10 8.57 0.17
C THR A 165 13.83 7.72 1.21
N ALA A 166 13.87 8.13 2.48
CA ALA A 166 14.59 7.39 3.54
C ALA A 166 13.70 6.35 4.28
N THR A 167 12.38 6.54 4.26
CA THR A 167 11.44 5.71 5.06
C THR A 167 10.94 4.46 4.35
N VAL A 168 11.00 4.41 3.01
CA VAL A 168 10.65 3.21 2.26
C VAL A 168 11.67 2.11 2.55
N THR A 169 12.98 2.38 2.44
CA THR A 169 14.07 1.41 2.68
C THR A 169 14.10 0.79 4.08
N HIS A 170 13.70 1.52 5.13
CA HIS A 170 13.66 1.01 6.52
C HIS A 170 12.36 0.29 6.88
N ALA A 171 11.29 0.39 6.07
CA ALA A 171 10.04 -0.34 6.30
C ALA A 171 10.14 -1.81 5.89
N TRP A 172 11.05 -2.14 4.97
CA TRP A 172 11.23 -3.48 4.41
C TRP A 172 12.14 -4.39 5.25
N THR A 173 12.80 -3.88 6.29
CA THR A 173 13.80 -4.64 7.07
C THR A 173 13.19 -5.59 8.11
N VAL A 174 11.87 -5.52 8.37
CA VAL A 174 11.20 -6.43 9.31
C VAL A 174 10.16 -7.27 8.59
N ILE A 175 10.52 -8.53 8.34
CA ILE A 175 9.72 -9.53 7.61
C ILE A 175 8.28 -9.67 8.11
N GLY A 176 8.02 -9.42 9.40
CA GLY A 176 6.71 -9.56 10.02
C GLY A 176 5.73 -8.38 9.87
N THR A 177 6.17 -7.20 9.41
CA THR A 177 5.28 -6.02 9.31
C THR A 177 4.48 -6.01 8.00
N ALA A 178 5.00 -6.63 6.95
CA ALA A 178 4.39 -6.61 5.62
C ALA A 178 3.06 -7.38 5.54
N GLN A 179 2.80 -8.34 6.44
CA GLN A 179 1.64 -9.25 6.41
C GLN A 179 0.28 -8.58 6.65
N TYR A 180 0.28 -7.36 7.19
CA TYR A 180 -0.93 -6.61 7.55
C TYR A 180 -0.99 -5.26 6.86
N LEU A 181 -0.11 -5.04 5.88
CA LEU A 181 0.06 -3.76 5.21
C LEU A 181 -1.07 -3.53 4.19
N SER A 182 -1.64 -2.32 4.15
CA SER A 182 -2.68 -2.02 3.17
C SER A 182 -2.14 -1.86 1.74
N PRO A 183 -2.95 -2.05 0.69
CA PRO A 183 -2.50 -1.89 -0.70
C PRO A 183 -1.89 -0.51 -0.99
N GLU A 184 -2.47 0.55 -0.45
CA GLU A 184 -1.98 1.93 -0.55
C GLU A 184 -0.63 2.09 0.15
N GLN A 185 -0.46 1.53 1.36
CA GLN A 185 0.84 1.51 2.04
C GLN A 185 1.89 0.73 1.24
N ALA A 186 1.51 -0.35 0.55
CA ALA A 186 2.42 -1.15 -0.28
C ALA A 186 2.90 -0.40 -1.51
N ARG A 187 2.08 0.52 -2.02
CA ARG A 187 2.41 1.43 -3.12
C ARG A 187 3.12 2.70 -2.67
N GLY A 188 3.29 2.90 -1.35
CA GLY A 188 3.82 4.16 -0.79
C GLY A 188 2.83 5.33 -0.86
N GLU A 189 1.56 5.06 -1.11
CA GLU A 189 0.48 6.05 -1.07
C GLU A 189 0.13 6.43 0.38
N MET A 190 -0.59 7.54 0.57
CA MET A 190 -0.99 7.98 1.91
C MET A 190 -2.01 7.02 2.53
N ALA A 191 -1.69 6.50 3.71
CA ALA A 191 -2.59 5.70 4.52
C ALA A 191 -3.63 6.58 5.24
N ASP A 192 -4.90 6.24 5.05
CA ASP A 192 -6.04 6.87 5.74
C ASP A 192 -6.75 5.86 6.67
N ILE A 193 -7.91 6.24 7.22
CA ILE A 193 -8.69 5.39 8.13
C ILE A 193 -9.05 4.01 7.53
N ARG A 194 -9.12 3.91 6.20
CA ARG A 194 -9.49 2.68 5.47
C ARG A 194 -8.31 1.73 5.31
N SER A 195 -7.08 2.23 5.54
CA SER A 195 -5.90 1.39 5.70
C SER A 195 -5.99 0.58 7.00
N ASP A 196 -6.41 1.19 8.11
CA ASP A 196 -6.59 0.48 9.39
C ASP A 196 -7.67 -0.60 9.30
N ILE A 197 -8.76 -0.30 8.59
CA ILE A 197 -9.87 -1.24 8.32
C ILE A 197 -9.36 -2.46 7.54
N TYR A 198 -8.53 -2.24 6.52
CA TYR A 198 -7.93 -3.31 5.75
C TYR A 198 -7.06 -4.21 6.64
N SER A 199 -6.18 -3.61 7.43
CA SER A 199 -5.31 -4.33 8.37
C SER A 199 -6.11 -5.08 9.44
N ALA A 200 -7.19 -4.52 9.96
CA ALA A 200 -8.12 -5.21 10.86
C ALA A 200 -8.79 -6.41 10.17
N GLY A 201 -9.11 -6.31 8.87
CA GLY A 201 -9.54 -7.44 8.04
C GLY A 201 -8.49 -8.55 7.94
N CYS A 202 -7.20 -8.20 7.84
CA CYS A 202 -6.12 -9.19 7.85
C CYS A 202 -6.01 -9.90 9.21
N VAL A 203 -6.17 -9.17 10.31
CA VAL A 203 -6.20 -9.73 11.67
C VAL A 203 -7.40 -10.68 11.83
N LEU A 204 -8.60 -10.28 11.41
CA LEU A 204 -9.78 -11.15 11.43
C LEU A 204 -9.55 -12.42 10.61
N PHE A 205 -8.99 -12.29 9.40
CA PHE A 205 -8.67 -13.44 8.56
C PHE A 205 -7.74 -14.41 9.29
N GLU A 206 -6.65 -13.91 9.89
CA GLU A 206 -5.68 -14.75 10.58
C GLU A 206 -6.24 -15.41 11.84
N LEU A 207 -7.06 -14.72 12.62
CA LEU A 207 -7.70 -15.31 13.79
C LEU A 207 -8.58 -16.52 13.41
N ILE A 208 -9.30 -16.44 12.28
CA ILE A 208 -10.17 -17.54 11.84
C ILE A 208 -9.40 -18.63 11.08
N ALA A 209 -8.56 -18.24 10.11
CA ALA A 209 -7.85 -19.18 9.24
C ALA A 209 -6.55 -19.73 9.87
N GLY A 210 -6.08 -19.09 10.94
CA GLY A 210 -4.83 -19.38 11.64
C GLY A 210 -3.55 -19.03 10.88
N LYS A 211 -3.67 -18.30 9.78
CA LYS A 211 -2.55 -17.73 9.02
C LYS A 211 -3.01 -16.45 8.34
N PRO A 212 -2.13 -15.46 8.10
CA PRO A 212 -2.50 -14.24 7.40
C PRO A 212 -3.00 -14.52 5.98
N PRO A 213 -3.78 -13.61 5.38
CA PRO A 213 -4.36 -13.81 4.05
C PRO A 213 -3.30 -13.94 2.96
N PHE A 214 -2.15 -13.29 3.13
CA PHE A 214 -1.05 -13.31 2.17
C PHE A 214 0.25 -13.68 2.89
N VAL A 215 0.99 -14.62 2.28
CA VAL A 215 2.29 -15.10 2.74
C VAL A 215 3.28 -15.04 1.59
N GLY A 216 4.57 -14.90 1.89
CA GLY A 216 5.63 -14.85 0.90
C GLY A 216 7.00 -14.95 1.56
N GLU A 217 8.01 -15.35 0.78
CA GLU A 217 9.38 -15.51 1.28
C GLU A 217 10.08 -14.17 1.54
N THR A 218 9.61 -13.10 0.90
CA THR A 218 10.14 -11.75 1.06
C THR A 218 9.04 -10.74 1.38
N PRO A 219 9.36 -9.65 2.10
CA PRO A 219 8.43 -8.54 2.34
C PRO A 219 7.83 -7.96 1.05
N ALA A 220 8.63 -7.87 0.00
CA ALA A 220 8.20 -7.38 -1.31
C ALA A 220 7.17 -8.31 -1.97
N ALA A 221 7.34 -9.64 -1.85
CA ALA A 221 6.36 -10.60 -2.34
C ALA A 221 5.02 -10.49 -1.58
N ILE A 222 5.08 -10.32 -0.25
CA ILE A 222 3.87 -10.12 0.57
C ILE A 222 3.16 -8.82 0.16
N ALA A 223 3.90 -7.72 0.01
CA ALA A 223 3.35 -6.44 -0.46
C ALA A 223 2.71 -6.56 -1.85
N TYR A 224 3.35 -7.30 -2.77
CA TYR A 224 2.78 -7.58 -4.09
C TYR A 224 1.42 -8.29 -4.00
N HIS A 225 1.28 -9.26 -3.09
CA HIS A 225 0.01 -9.94 -2.86
C HIS A 225 -1.07 -9.01 -2.31
N HIS A 226 -0.71 -8.12 -1.37
CA HIS A 226 -1.63 -7.09 -0.89
C HIS A 226 -2.15 -6.20 -2.03
N VAL A 227 -1.32 -5.86 -3.01
CA VAL A 227 -1.71 -5.01 -4.14
C VAL A 227 -2.49 -5.75 -5.23
N ASN A 228 -2.10 -6.98 -5.58
CA ASN A 228 -2.53 -7.63 -6.83
C ASN A 228 -3.31 -8.93 -6.66
N SER A 229 -3.19 -9.62 -5.52
CA SER A 229 -3.80 -10.95 -5.35
C SER A 229 -5.24 -10.88 -4.87
N ALA A 230 -6.08 -11.79 -5.36
CA ALA A 230 -7.45 -11.94 -4.89
C ALA A 230 -7.50 -12.29 -3.40
N VAL A 231 -8.56 -11.87 -2.70
CA VAL A 231 -8.79 -12.18 -1.29
C VAL A 231 -9.08 -13.69 -1.16
N PRO A 232 -8.31 -14.45 -0.37
CA PRO A 232 -8.62 -15.86 -0.15
C PRO A 232 -9.96 -16.03 0.58
N GLN A 233 -10.63 -17.15 0.33
CA GLN A 233 -11.86 -17.51 1.04
C GLN A 233 -11.59 -18.40 2.25
N VAL A 234 -12.38 -18.24 3.30
CA VAL A 234 -12.34 -19.05 4.52
C VAL A 234 -13.53 -20.00 4.55
N GLN A 235 -13.29 -21.28 4.77
CA GLN A 235 -14.36 -22.27 4.90
C GLN A 235 -14.76 -22.45 6.36
N MET A 236 -16.07 -22.33 6.65
CA MET A 236 -16.68 -22.57 7.96
C MET A 236 -17.54 -23.85 7.95
N PRO A 237 -17.94 -24.37 9.14
CA PRO A 237 -18.74 -25.60 9.25
C PRO A 237 -20.08 -25.56 8.54
N THR A 238 -20.70 -24.38 8.39
CA THR A 238 -21.97 -24.22 7.66
C THR A 238 -21.80 -23.28 6.46
N PRO A 239 -22.47 -23.56 5.32
CA PRO A 239 -22.43 -22.68 4.15
C PRO A 239 -22.88 -21.25 4.44
N ALA A 240 -23.83 -21.07 5.36
CA ALA A 240 -24.31 -19.76 5.79
C ALA A 240 -23.21 -18.95 6.49
N LEU A 241 -22.49 -19.57 7.45
CA LEU A 241 -21.36 -18.91 8.12
C LEU A 241 -20.20 -18.63 7.15
N THR A 242 -19.92 -19.58 6.23
CA THR A 242 -18.92 -19.38 5.18
C THR A 242 -19.27 -18.15 4.34
N SER A 243 -20.51 -18.04 3.87
CA SER A 243 -20.94 -16.92 3.03
C SER A 243 -20.87 -15.60 3.81
N ALA A 244 -21.43 -15.54 5.01
CA ALA A 244 -21.46 -14.32 5.81
C ALA A 244 -20.06 -13.80 6.17
N LEU A 245 -19.16 -14.67 6.64
CA LEU A 245 -17.79 -14.29 6.97
C LEU A 245 -17.02 -13.78 5.73
N ASN A 246 -17.15 -14.48 4.60
CA ASN A 246 -16.44 -14.11 3.39
C ASN A 246 -16.95 -12.79 2.78
N ILE A 247 -18.21 -12.39 3.02
CA ILE A 247 -18.72 -11.07 2.64
C ILE A 247 -17.94 -9.97 3.39
N VAL A 248 -17.83 -10.09 4.71
CA VAL A 248 -17.09 -9.13 5.55
C VAL A 248 -15.61 -9.06 5.15
N LEU A 249 -14.97 -10.22 4.99
CA LEU A 249 -13.56 -10.31 4.58
C LEU A 249 -13.32 -9.70 3.18
N GLN A 250 -14.20 -9.97 2.20
CA GLN A 250 -14.06 -9.40 0.86
C GLN A 250 -14.24 -7.88 0.86
N HIS A 251 -15.14 -7.36 1.69
CA HIS A 251 -15.36 -5.92 1.79
C HIS A 251 -14.22 -5.21 2.53
N ALA A 252 -13.70 -5.78 3.62
CA ALA A 252 -12.54 -5.22 4.33
C ALA A 252 -11.25 -5.29 3.50
N LEU A 253 -11.03 -6.39 2.77
CA LEU A 253 -9.78 -6.68 2.05
C LEU A 253 -9.80 -6.32 0.55
N THR A 254 -10.84 -5.62 0.07
CA THR A 254 -10.85 -5.15 -1.32
C THR A 254 -9.72 -4.14 -1.55
N LYS A 255 -9.15 -4.15 -2.76
CA LYS A 255 -7.92 -3.40 -3.04
C LYS A 255 -8.16 -1.90 -3.15
N ASP A 256 -9.30 -1.51 -3.69
CA ASP A 256 -9.76 -0.13 -3.79
C ASP A 256 -10.33 0.33 -2.45
N ALA A 257 -9.71 1.33 -1.82
CA ALA A 257 -10.15 1.87 -0.53
C ALA A 257 -11.57 2.46 -0.58
N GLU A 258 -12.01 2.99 -1.73
CA GLU A 258 -13.37 3.53 -1.91
C GLU A 258 -14.45 2.44 -1.87
N LEU A 259 -14.06 1.18 -2.12
CA LEU A 259 -14.96 0.03 -2.08
C LEU A 259 -14.92 -0.71 -0.74
N ARG A 260 -14.11 -0.28 0.23
CA ARG A 260 -14.07 -0.84 1.59
C ARG A 260 -15.17 -0.25 2.47
N TYR A 261 -15.25 -0.73 3.71
CA TYR A 261 -15.94 0.02 4.77
C TYR A 261 -15.33 1.41 4.88
N GLN A 262 -16.19 2.43 4.86
CA GLN A 262 -15.75 3.84 4.96
C GLN A 262 -15.56 4.30 6.41
N SER A 263 -15.89 3.45 7.40
CA SER A 263 -15.58 3.66 8.81
C SER A 263 -15.42 2.33 9.55
N ALA A 264 -14.63 2.34 10.63
CA ALA A 264 -14.46 1.15 11.47
C ALA A 264 -15.79 0.73 12.13
N ALA A 265 -16.67 1.69 12.45
CA ALA A 265 -18.00 1.43 12.98
C ALA A 265 -18.86 0.59 12.01
N LEU A 266 -18.83 0.87 10.70
CA LEU A 266 -19.58 0.07 9.72
C LEU A 266 -19.09 -1.38 9.65
N MET A 267 -17.77 -1.60 9.77
CA MET A 267 -17.23 -2.95 9.83
C MET A 267 -17.58 -3.64 11.16
N ARG A 268 -17.59 -2.88 12.27
CA ARG A 268 -17.95 -3.38 13.60
C ARG A 268 -19.39 -3.90 13.62
N ASP A 269 -20.32 -3.15 13.03
CA ASP A 269 -21.74 -3.53 12.97
C ASP A 269 -21.94 -4.85 12.20
N ASP A 270 -21.21 -5.07 11.10
CA ASP A 270 -21.22 -6.34 10.37
C ASP A 270 -20.56 -7.49 11.15
N VAL A 271 -19.51 -7.20 11.94
CA VAL A 271 -18.90 -8.18 12.86
C VAL A 271 -19.88 -8.56 13.97
N ASP A 272 -20.67 -7.63 14.50
CA ASP A 272 -21.71 -7.94 15.49
C ASP A 272 -22.89 -8.70 14.87
N ALA A 273 -23.22 -8.45 13.60
CA ALA A 273 -24.15 -9.27 12.85
C ALA A 273 -23.65 -10.73 12.75
N LEU A 274 -22.36 -10.94 12.45
CA LEU A 274 -21.76 -12.29 12.46
C LEU A 274 -21.86 -12.96 13.83
N ARG A 275 -21.61 -12.23 14.92
CA ARG A 275 -21.67 -12.77 16.29
C ARG A 275 -23.08 -13.22 16.69
N SER A 276 -24.08 -12.44 16.30
CA SER A 276 -25.49 -12.68 16.60
C SER A 276 -26.20 -13.62 15.62
N GLY A 277 -25.51 -14.06 14.55
CA GLY A 277 -26.11 -14.85 13.48
C GLY A 277 -27.08 -14.05 12.59
N GLY A 278 -26.99 -12.72 12.64
CA GLY A 278 -27.76 -11.80 11.82
C GLY A 278 -27.28 -11.73 10.37
N SER A 279 -28.01 -10.99 9.54
CA SER A 279 -27.61 -10.73 8.15
C SER A 279 -26.52 -9.67 8.09
N VAL A 280 -25.39 -9.99 7.47
CA VAL A 280 -24.33 -9.03 7.13
C VAL A 280 -24.87 -8.08 6.07
N ILE A 281 -24.82 -6.77 6.35
CA ILE A 281 -25.42 -5.73 5.50
C ILE A 281 -24.41 -5.27 4.44
N ALA A 282 -23.09 -5.34 4.73
CA ALA A 282 -21.95 -4.95 3.89
C ALA A 282 -22.35 -3.98 2.78
N PRO A 283 -22.18 -2.65 2.99
CA PRO A 283 -22.83 -1.64 2.16
C PRO A 283 -22.59 -1.95 0.69
N ALA A 284 -23.69 -2.01 -0.08
CA ALA A 284 -23.63 -2.33 -1.49
C ALA A 284 -22.54 -1.50 -2.17
N ARG A 285 -21.65 -2.16 -2.94
CA ARG A 285 -20.58 -1.51 -3.71
C ARG A 285 -21.11 -0.17 -4.23
N PRO A 286 -20.52 0.98 -3.86
CA PRO A 286 -21.01 2.25 -4.37
C PRO A 286 -21.00 2.17 -5.90
N LYS A 287 -22.19 2.21 -6.52
CA LYS A 287 -22.29 2.53 -7.95
C LYS A 287 -21.55 3.85 -8.11
N SER A 288 -20.50 3.86 -8.92
CA SER A 288 -19.56 4.97 -9.08
C SER A 288 -20.28 6.33 -9.04
N ARG A 289 -20.25 6.97 -7.88
CA ARG A 289 -20.68 8.36 -7.74
C ARG A 289 -19.52 9.25 -8.16
N ARG A 290 -19.18 9.23 -9.45
CA ARG A 290 -18.39 10.29 -10.08
C ARG A 290 -19.34 11.14 -10.93
N GLY A 291 -20.09 11.99 -10.24
CA GLY A 291 -21.13 12.80 -10.85
C GLY A 291 -21.70 13.84 -9.89
N TRP A 292 -20.84 14.58 -9.19
CA TRP A 292 -21.19 15.87 -8.61
C TRP A 292 -19.90 16.58 -8.21
N TRP A 293 -19.87 17.91 -8.35
CA TRP A 293 -18.73 18.81 -8.11
C TRP A 293 -17.71 18.96 -9.23
N ILE A 294 -18.14 19.41 -10.42
CA ILE A 294 -17.53 20.57 -11.10
C ILE A 294 -18.65 21.31 -11.86
N SER A 295 -19.37 22.18 -11.18
CA SER A 295 -20.09 23.29 -11.82
C SER A 295 -19.55 24.57 -11.20
N GLY A 296 -18.55 25.13 -11.87
CA GLY A 296 -17.90 26.35 -11.47
C GLY A 296 -16.86 26.70 -12.53
N ILE A 297 -17.20 27.65 -13.38
CA ILE A 297 -16.33 28.32 -14.36
C ILE A 297 -16.11 27.55 -15.67
N VAL A 298 -17.08 27.57 -16.58
CA VAL A 298 -16.95 28.01 -18.00
C VAL A 298 -18.36 28.40 -18.50
N ALA A 299 -18.84 29.57 -18.07
CA ALA A 299 -20.04 30.21 -18.62
C ALA A 299 -19.79 31.71 -18.77
N ALA A 300 -18.76 32.05 -19.54
CA ALA A 300 -18.51 33.41 -19.99
C ALA A 300 -17.65 33.35 -21.26
N GLY A 301 -18.31 33.30 -22.42
CA GLY A 301 -17.62 33.38 -23.70
C GLY A 301 -18.30 32.61 -24.81
N LEU A 302 -19.51 33.02 -25.18
CA LEU A 302 -20.04 32.99 -26.56
C LEU A 302 -21.50 33.48 -26.53
N LEU A 303 -21.68 34.79 -26.35
CA LEU A 303 -22.97 35.46 -26.43
C LEU A 303 -23.01 36.58 -27.48
N ILE A 304 -22.16 36.56 -28.51
CA ILE A 304 -22.21 37.57 -29.56
C ILE A 304 -21.90 36.94 -30.91
N VAL A 305 -22.96 36.59 -31.65
CA VAL A 305 -23.25 36.73 -33.10
C VAL A 305 -24.56 35.93 -33.27
N GLY A 306 -25.73 36.45 -33.62
CA GLY A 306 -26.17 37.73 -34.15
C GLY A 306 -27.70 37.74 -34.11
N GLY A 307 -28.29 38.85 -33.66
CA GLY A 307 -29.74 39.05 -33.68
C GLY A 307 -30.26 39.45 -35.07
N SER A 308 -31.54 39.13 -35.31
CA SER A 308 -32.54 39.73 -36.24
C SER A 308 -33.52 38.59 -36.61
N ALA A 309 -34.85 38.63 -36.49
CA ALA A 309 -35.80 39.71 -36.28
C ALA A 309 -37.10 39.14 -35.68
N VAL A 310 -37.79 39.95 -34.88
CA VAL A 310 -39.12 39.67 -34.33
C VAL A 310 -40.15 40.53 -35.08
N VAL A 311 -41.13 39.84 -35.67
CA VAL A 311 -42.55 40.21 -35.92
C VAL A 311 -42.90 41.11 -37.12
N LEU A 312 -43.65 40.51 -38.07
CA LEU A 312 -45.00 40.98 -38.42
C LEU A 312 -45.87 39.84 -39.00
N SER A 313 -46.94 39.50 -38.24
CA SER A 313 -48.30 39.13 -38.67
C SER A 313 -48.57 38.01 -39.69
N GLY A 314 -49.36 37.01 -39.28
CA GLY A 314 -50.18 36.21 -40.21
C GLY A 314 -50.52 34.81 -39.73
N ALA A 315 -51.76 34.64 -39.26
CA ALA A 315 -52.49 33.41 -38.98
C ALA A 315 -51.93 32.11 -39.58
N PHE A 316 -51.48 31.19 -38.71
CA PHE A 316 -51.57 29.74 -38.92
C PHE A 316 -51.56 29.07 -37.55
N SER A 317 -52.74 28.63 -37.08
CA SER A 317 -52.81 27.63 -36.01
C SER A 317 -52.44 26.28 -36.65
N SER A 318 -51.15 26.03 -36.83
CA SER A 318 -50.64 24.68 -37.01
C SER A 318 -50.50 24.06 -35.63
N SER A 319 -51.22 22.98 -35.38
CA SER A 319 -50.98 22.10 -34.24
C SER A 319 -49.58 21.50 -34.37
N THR A 320 -48.55 22.22 -33.92
CA THR A 320 -47.17 21.71 -33.90
C THR A 320 -47.11 20.61 -32.86
N SER A 321 -46.99 19.36 -33.30
CA SER A 321 -46.68 18.25 -32.42
C SER A 321 -45.30 18.49 -31.81
N THR A 322 -45.28 18.95 -30.57
CA THR A 322 -44.05 19.07 -29.78
C THR A 322 -43.57 17.68 -29.39
N VAL A 323 -42.31 17.38 -29.68
CA VAL A 323 -41.64 16.12 -29.35
C VAL A 323 -40.67 16.38 -28.20
N VAL A 324 -40.69 15.52 -27.18
CA VAL A 324 -39.72 15.59 -26.07
C VAL A 324 -38.45 14.85 -26.52
N VAL A 325 -37.29 15.50 -26.44
CA VAL A 325 -36.00 14.87 -26.75
C VAL A 325 -35.72 13.76 -25.72
N SER A 326 -35.56 12.51 -26.17
CA SER A 326 -35.17 11.38 -25.32
C SER A 326 -33.67 11.44 -25.02
N ASP A 327 -33.23 10.65 -24.05
CA ASP A 327 -31.79 10.48 -23.82
C ASP A 327 -31.17 9.70 -24.99
N LEU A 328 -30.30 10.39 -25.73
CA LEU A 328 -29.59 9.85 -26.89
C LEU A 328 -28.13 9.51 -26.56
N THR A 329 -27.69 9.71 -25.31
CA THR A 329 -26.31 9.43 -24.91
C THR A 329 -25.99 7.93 -25.00
N GLY A 330 -24.80 7.59 -25.49
CA GLY A 330 -24.37 6.20 -25.67
C GLY A 330 -24.98 5.43 -26.86
N LEU A 331 -25.97 6.00 -27.55
CA LEU A 331 -26.52 5.41 -28.78
C LEU A 331 -25.57 5.63 -29.98
N THR A 332 -25.70 4.80 -31.01
CA THR A 332 -25.14 5.11 -32.34
C THR A 332 -26.01 6.17 -33.04
N VAL A 333 -25.46 6.79 -34.09
CA VAL A 333 -26.21 7.76 -34.92
C VAL A 333 -27.47 7.13 -35.51
N ASP A 334 -27.40 5.86 -35.93
CA ASP A 334 -28.53 5.17 -36.55
C ASP A 334 -29.60 4.78 -35.52
N GLU A 335 -29.18 4.35 -34.32
CA GLU A 335 -30.08 4.13 -33.17
C GLU A 335 -30.78 5.43 -32.76
N ALA A 336 -30.05 6.55 -32.71
CA ALA A 336 -30.60 7.86 -32.39
C ALA A 336 -31.65 8.30 -33.44
N ARG A 337 -31.35 8.12 -34.73
CA ARG A 337 -32.30 8.39 -35.83
C ARG A 337 -33.56 7.51 -35.74
N ALA A 338 -33.39 6.22 -35.45
CA ALA A 338 -34.51 5.29 -35.30
C ALA A 338 -35.40 5.65 -34.09
N SER A 339 -34.79 6.12 -32.99
CA SER A 339 -35.52 6.50 -31.78
C SER A 339 -36.35 7.78 -31.94
N MET A 340 -35.92 8.67 -32.85
CA MET A 340 -36.48 10.01 -33.03
C MET A 340 -36.61 10.37 -34.52
N PRO A 341 -37.49 9.69 -35.27
CA PRO A 341 -37.60 9.86 -36.72
C PRO A 341 -38.18 11.22 -37.13
N SER A 342 -38.79 11.95 -36.20
CA SER A 342 -39.39 13.28 -36.42
C SER A 342 -38.39 14.43 -36.25
N LEU A 343 -37.13 14.15 -35.88
CA LEU A 343 -36.09 15.17 -35.66
C LEU A 343 -34.97 15.04 -36.70
N THR A 344 -34.27 16.14 -36.97
CA THR A 344 -33.10 16.15 -37.85
C THR A 344 -31.83 16.23 -37.02
N PHE A 345 -30.83 15.39 -37.32
CA PHE A 345 -29.57 15.35 -36.57
C PHE A 345 -28.41 16.00 -37.34
N VAL A 346 -27.70 16.91 -36.69
CA VAL A 346 -26.42 17.47 -37.14
C VAL A 346 -25.32 16.76 -36.35
N ILE A 347 -24.36 16.18 -37.04
CA ILE A 347 -23.28 15.40 -36.41
C ILE A 347 -22.05 16.27 -36.23
N GLN A 348 -21.54 16.31 -35.01
CA GLN A 348 -20.24 16.86 -34.65
C GLN A 348 -19.40 15.75 -34.04
N HIS A 349 -18.08 15.87 -34.16
CA HIS A 349 -17.14 14.88 -33.67
C HIS A 349 -16.24 15.51 -32.61
N ALA A 350 -15.94 14.75 -31.55
CA ALA A 350 -15.00 15.14 -30.50
C ALA A 350 -14.29 13.91 -29.93
N ALA A 351 -13.05 14.10 -29.49
CA ALA A 351 -12.36 13.08 -28.69
C ALA A 351 -12.97 13.00 -27.30
N ASP A 352 -13.30 11.79 -26.84
CA ASP A 352 -13.76 11.52 -25.47
C ASP A 352 -13.20 10.17 -24.99
N PRO A 353 -12.37 10.17 -23.94
CA PRO A 353 -11.79 8.94 -23.40
C PRO A 353 -12.78 8.06 -22.64
N ARG A 354 -14.00 8.54 -22.39
CA ARG A 354 -15.00 7.82 -21.59
C ARG A 354 -16.10 7.19 -22.43
N THR A 355 -16.32 7.70 -23.64
CA THR A 355 -17.40 7.27 -24.52
C THR A 355 -16.81 6.43 -25.66
N PRO A 356 -17.25 5.17 -25.87
CA PRO A 356 -16.76 4.33 -26.96
C PRO A 356 -16.89 5.03 -28.32
N LYS A 357 -15.97 4.73 -29.24
CA LYS A 357 -15.99 5.27 -30.60
C LYS A 357 -17.38 5.07 -31.26
N ASP A 358 -17.81 6.07 -32.02
CA ASP A 358 -19.06 6.09 -32.78
C ASP A 358 -20.34 6.12 -31.91
N ARG A 359 -20.19 6.49 -30.63
CA ARG A 359 -21.31 6.71 -29.69
C ARG A 359 -21.50 8.19 -29.38
N VAL A 360 -22.76 8.58 -29.14
CA VAL A 360 -23.12 9.95 -28.76
C VAL A 360 -22.59 10.28 -27.36
N ILE A 361 -21.74 11.30 -27.27
CA ILE A 361 -21.24 11.91 -26.04
C ILE A 361 -22.33 12.79 -25.41
N THR A 362 -22.87 13.72 -26.21
CA THR A 362 -23.89 14.69 -25.78
C THR A 362 -24.80 15.08 -26.93
N SER A 363 -25.99 15.57 -26.60
CA SER A 363 -26.94 16.17 -27.55
C SER A 363 -27.30 17.59 -27.12
N ASN A 364 -27.52 18.47 -28.10
CA ASN A 364 -28.01 19.84 -27.90
C ASN A 364 -29.21 20.11 -28.83
N PRO A 365 -30.38 20.48 -28.29
CA PRO A 365 -30.75 20.60 -26.87
C PRO A 365 -30.68 19.26 -26.09
N PRO A 366 -30.50 19.29 -24.76
CA PRO A 366 -30.36 18.10 -23.93
C PRO A 366 -31.66 17.32 -23.76
N ALA A 367 -31.56 16.07 -23.30
CA ALA A 367 -32.70 15.20 -23.02
C ALA A 367 -33.74 15.86 -22.09
N GLY A 368 -35.02 15.60 -22.34
CA GLY A 368 -36.16 16.20 -21.65
C GLY A 368 -36.63 17.54 -22.23
N THR A 369 -35.88 18.13 -23.17
CA THR A 369 -36.28 19.39 -23.82
C THR A 369 -37.43 19.18 -24.79
N LYS A 370 -38.45 20.05 -24.76
CA LYS A 370 -39.55 20.04 -25.73
C LYS A 370 -39.14 20.84 -26.96
N VAL A 371 -39.19 20.20 -28.12
CA VAL A 371 -38.86 20.81 -29.42
C VAL A 371 -39.99 20.58 -30.42
N GLU A 372 -40.09 21.42 -31.44
CA GLU A 372 -41.04 21.21 -32.53
C GLU A 372 -40.58 20.04 -33.41
N GLY A 373 -41.53 19.24 -33.92
CA GLY A 373 -41.23 18.23 -34.93
C GLY A 373 -40.50 18.84 -36.13
N GLY A 374 -39.38 18.24 -36.53
CA GLY A 374 -38.49 18.74 -37.58
C GLY A 374 -37.30 19.58 -37.09
N SER A 375 -37.22 19.88 -35.78
CA SER A 375 -36.10 20.65 -35.20
C SER A 375 -34.74 19.96 -35.41
N LYS A 376 -33.68 20.77 -35.51
CA LYS A 376 -32.30 20.30 -35.62
C LYS A 376 -31.70 20.05 -34.23
N ILE A 377 -31.29 18.82 -33.97
CA ILE A 377 -30.54 18.41 -32.78
C ILE A 377 -29.08 18.19 -33.17
N THR A 378 -28.14 18.80 -32.46
CA THR A 378 -26.71 18.52 -32.67
C THR A 378 -26.29 17.36 -31.78
N LEU A 379 -25.73 16.30 -32.37
CA LEU A 379 -25.12 15.18 -31.66
C LEU A 379 -23.61 15.31 -31.73
N THR A 380 -22.94 15.24 -30.58
CA THR A 380 -21.49 15.12 -30.51
C THR A 380 -21.14 13.64 -30.39
N ILE A 381 -20.40 13.10 -31.36
CA ILE A 381 -20.02 11.69 -31.46
C ILE A 381 -18.56 11.53 -31.01
N SER A 382 -18.29 10.47 -30.24
CA SER A 382 -16.95 10.13 -29.78
C SER A 382 -16.09 9.57 -30.90
N ASP A 383 -14.93 10.18 -31.11
CA ASP A 383 -13.86 9.63 -31.95
C ASP A 383 -12.99 8.60 -31.20
N GLY A 384 -13.25 8.40 -29.90
CA GLY A 384 -12.42 7.64 -28.95
C GLY A 384 -11.54 8.55 -28.08
N PRO A 385 -10.59 7.99 -27.29
CA PRO A 385 -9.76 8.73 -26.34
C PRO A 385 -8.75 9.71 -26.99
N GLY A 386 -8.68 9.76 -28.31
CA GLY A 386 -7.71 10.56 -29.07
C GLY A 386 -6.33 9.90 -29.17
N ASP A 387 -5.43 10.55 -29.88
CA ASP A 387 -4.03 10.13 -30.02
C ASP A 387 -3.15 10.81 -28.98
N THR A 388 -2.15 10.09 -28.50
CA THR A 388 -1.13 10.52 -27.55
C THR A 388 0.25 10.06 -28.01
N THR A 389 1.32 10.58 -27.42
CA THR A 389 2.70 10.24 -27.79
C THR A 389 3.40 9.51 -26.65
N VAL A 390 4.19 8.50 -26.98
CA VAL A 390 5.03 7.79 -26.01
C VAL A 390 6.13 8.76 -25.54
N PRO A 391 6.27 9.05 -24.24
CA PRO A 391 7.32 9.94 -23.76
C PRO A 391 8.73 9.43 -24.14
N ALA A 392 9.57 10.32 -24.69
CA ALA A 392 10.94 9.94 -25.07
C ALA A 392 11.87 9.74 -23.84
N SER A 393 11.50 10.29 -22.69
CA SER A 393 12.29 10.28 -21.46
C SER A 393 12.13 9.01 -20.61
N LEU A 394 11.57 7.91 -21.17
CA LEU A 394 11.33 6.67 -20.43
C LEU A 394 12.60 5.85 -20.17
N ILE A 395 13.58 5.91 -21.07
CA ILE A 395 14.83 5.14 -20.96
C ILE A 395 15.67 5.70 -19.80
N GLY A 396 16.22 4.81 -18.96
CA GLY A 396 17.01 5.15 -17.78
C GLY A 396 16.19 5.59 -16.57
N LYS A 397 14.86 5.65 -16.67
CA LYS A 397 13.97 5.86 -15.51
C LYS A 397 13.74 4.55 -14.77
N THR A 398 13.36 4.67 -13.49
CA THR A 398 12.79 3.54 -12.75
C THR A 398 11.46 3.13 -13.36
N LEU A 399 11.06 1.87 -13.21
CA LEU A 399 9.75 1.37 -13.64
C LEU A 399 8.60 2.24 -13.11
N GLU A 400 8.72 2.75 -11.88
CA GLU A 400 7.76 3.66 -11.27
C GLU A 400 7.71 5.02 -11.99
N GLY A 401 8.87 5.63 -12.24
CA GLY A 401 8.95 6.90 -12.98
C GLY A 401 8.42 6.76 -14.42
N ALA A 402 8.71 5.63 -15.08
CA ALA A 402 8.18 5.32 -16.40
C ALA A 402 6.65 5.13 -16.37
N ARG A 403 6.10 4.50 -15.31
CA ARG A 403 4.66 4.35 -15.13
C ARG A 403 3.95 5.69 -14.99
N GLN A 404 4.51 6.63 -14.24
CA GLN A 404 3.93 7.98 -14.08
C GLN A 404 3.91 8.73 -15.42
N LEU A 405 5.03 8.74 -16.14
CA LEU A 405 5.12 9.38 -17.44
C LEU A 405 4.15 8.78 -18.47
N LEU A 406 4.00 7.45 -18.47
CA LEU A 406 3.04 6.78 -19.34
C LEU A 406 1.59 7.12 -18.93
N LEU A 407 1.29 7.16 -17.64
CA LEU A 407 -0.04 7.52 -17.14
C LEU A 407 -0.43 8.97 -17.49
N GLU A 408 0.51 9.91 -17.34
CA GLU A 408 0.34 11.31 -17.76
C GLU A 408 0.11 11.43 -19.28
N ALA A 409 0.80 10.59 -20.06
CA ALA A 409 0.57 10.45 -21.49
C ALA A 409 -0.71 9.67 -21.82
N GLY A 410 -1.47 9.17 -20.83
CA GLY A 410 -2.67 8.37 -21.07
C GLY A 410 -2.39 7.00 -21.69
N LEU A 411 -1.20 6.43 -21.51
CA LEU A 411 -0.77 5.12 -21.98
C LEU A 411 -0.67 4.13 -20.81
N ILE A 412 -0.80 2.84 -21.11
CA ILE A 412 -0.68 1.76 -20.11
C ILE A 412 0.57 0.91 -20.38
N ILE A 413 1.10 0.26 -19.35
CA ILE A 413 2.15 -0.75 -19.53
C ILE A 413 1.47 -2.07 -19.83
N SER A 414 1.68 -2.62 -21.03
CA SER A 414 1.11 -3.92 -21.42
C SER A 414 1.93 -5.09 -20.89
N ARG A 415 3.26 -4.96 -20.92
CA ARG A 415 4.19 -6.01 -20.54
C ARG A 415 5.53 -5.43 -20.12
N THR A 416 6.18 -6.09 -19.16
CA THR A 416 7.58 -5.84 -18.81
C THR A 416 8.41 -7.08 -19.09
N ASN A 417 9.51 -6.96 -19.82
CA ASN A 417 10.46 -8.05 -20.04
C ASN A 417 11.74 -7.80 -19.22
N PRO A 418 12.14 -8.74 -18.35
CA PRO A 418 13.44 -8.63 -17.69
C PRO A 418 14.57 -8.89 -18.69
N VAL A 419 15.58 -8.03 -18.67
CA VAL A 419 16.79 -8.14 -19.51
C VAL A 419 18.02 -7.99 -18.61
N ASP A 420 18.98 -8.89 -18.78
CA ASP A 420 20.22 -8.89 -18.01
C ASP A 420 21.04 -7.63 -18.30
N SER A 421 21.46 -6.95 -17.23
CA SER A 421 22.08 -5.64 -17.30
C SER A 421 22.79 -5.30 -16.00
N GLU A 422 23.89 -4.56 -16.12
CA GLU A 422 24.64 -3.97 -15.01
C GLU A 422 23.92 -2.76 -14.39
N GLN A 423 22.87 -2.25 -15.04
CA GLN A 423 22.06 -1.17 -14.48
C GLN A 423 21.25 -1.64 -13.27
N ALA A 424 20.87 -0.69 -12.41
CA ALA A 424 20.08 -0.99 -11.21
C ALA A 424 18.79 -1.76 -11.56
N PRO A 425 18.45 -2.85 -10.83
CA PRO A 425 17.23 -3.60 -11.07
C PRO A 425 16.00 -2.70 -11.10
N GLY A 426 15.13 -2.89 -12.09
CA GLY A 426 13.93 -2.06 -12.26
C GLY A 426 14.11 -0.81 -13.12
N THR A 427 15.31 -0.59 -13.69
CA THR A 427 15.56 0.51 -14.65
C THR A 427 15.05 0.14 -16.05
N VAL A 428 14.38 1.07 -16.73
CA VAL A 428 13.91 0.88 -18.11
C VAL A 428 15.08 0.99 -19.09
N LEU A 429 15.33 -0.09 -19.83
CA LEU A 429 16.38 -0.17 -20.84
C LEU A 429 15.87 0.16 -22.24
N ALA A 430 14.68 -0.33 -22.57
CA ALA A 430 14.05 -0.08 -23.86
C ALA A 430 12.52 0.00 -23.72
N VAL A 431 11.89 0.62 -24.71
CA VAL A 431 10.45 0.80 -24.78
C VAL A 431 9.96 0.50 -26.20
N SER A 432 8.86 -0.24 -26.31
CA SER A 432 8.23 -0.59 -27.58
C SER A 432 6.71 -0.42 -27.48
N PRO A 433 6.07 0.42 -28.33
CA PRO A 433 6.66 1.27 -29.38
C PRO A 433 7.65 2.33 -28.87
N ALA A 434 8.58 2.77 -29.73
CA ALA A 434 9.69 3.65 -29.33
C ALA A 434 9.21 5.04 -28.86
N GLY A 435 9.98 5.66 -27.97
CA GLY A 435 9.73 7.02 -27.50
C GLY A 435 9.55 8.02 -28.66
N GLY A 436 8.49 8.82 -28.61
CA GLY A 436 8.09 9.75 -29.66
C GLY A 436 7.07 9.19 -30.66
N SER A 437 6.72 7.89 -30.62
CA SER A 437 5.67 7.34 -31.47
C SER A 437 4.28 7.79 -31.02
N THR A 438 3.40 8.04 -31.98
CA THR A 438 1.98 8.34 -31.73
C THR A 438 1.18 7.04 -31.59
N LEU A 439 0.41 6.92 -30.51
CA LEU A 439 -0.49 5.81 -30.22
C LEU A 439 -1.85 6.35 -29.81
N THR A 440 -2.89 5.55 -29.95
CA THR A 440 -4.19 5.88 -29.37
C THR A 440 -4.08 5.86 -27.85
N ALA A 441 -4.58 6.88 -27.15
CA ALA A 441 -4.61 6.90 -25.70
C ALA A 441 -5.34 5.66 -25.14
N GLY A 442 -4.79 5.06 -24.09
CA GLY A 442 -5.16 3.74 -23.56
C GLY A 442 -4.39 2.58 -24.17
N SER A 443 -3.56 2.81 -25.21
CA SER A 443 -2.72 1.76 -25.80
C SER A 443 -1.62 1.30 -24.85
N GLY A 444 -1.26 0.03 -25.00
CA GLY A 444 -0.25 -0.63 -24.21
C GLY A 444 1.17 -0.50 -24.76
N VAL A 445 2.11 -0.17 -23.88
CA VAL A 445 3.55 -0.07 -24.16
C VAL A 445 4.29 -1.19 -23.42
N THR A 446 5.22 -1.85 -24.11
CA THR A 446 6.11 -2.87 -23.53
C THR A 446 7.42 -2.23 -23.09
N LEU A 447 7.90 -2.58 -21.90
CA LEU A 447 9.16 -2.09 -21.36
C LEU A 447 10.15 -3.25 -21.16
N ASP A 448 11.37 -3.08 -21.63
CA ASP A 448 12.48 -3.95 -21.24
C ASP A 448 13.15 -3.36 -20.01
N ILE A 449 13.25 -4.15 -18.94
CA ILE A 449 13.64 -3.72 -17.61
C ILE A 449 14.92 -4.43 -17.19
N ALA A 450 15.89 -3.69 -16.66
CA ALA A 450 17.09 -4.26 -16.07
C ALA A 450 16.72 -5.25 -14.96
N SER A 451 17.11 -6.51 -15.13
CA SER A 451 16.95 -7.55 -14.10
C SER A 451 17.95 -7.37 -12.96
N GLY A 452 19.06 -6.64 -13.20
CA GLY A 452 20.20 -6.52 -12.30
C GLY A 452 21.04 -7.80 -12.22
N ASN A 453 20.82 -8.75 -13.12
CA ASN A 453 21.66 -9.92 -13.25
C ASN A 453 22.91 -9.60 -14.07
N VAL A 454 24.06 -10.03 -13.57
CA VAL A 454 25.35 -9.98 -14.26
C VAL A 454 25.94 -11.40 -14.26
N ALA A 455 26.74 -11.73 -15.28
CA ALA A 455 27.42 -13.02 -15.34
C ALA A 455 28.50 -13.11 -14.26
N VAL A 456 28.54 -14.20 -13.51
CA VAL A 456 29.58 -14.45 -12.50
C VAL A 456 30.93 -14.62 -13.22
N PRO A 457 31.96 -13.79 -12.91
CA PRO A 457 33.28 -13.92 -13.51
C PRO A 457 33.95 -15.26 -13.18
N ASP A 458 34.83 -15.71 -14.08
CA ASP A 458 35.73 -16.83 -13.79
C ASP A 458 36.91 -16.33 -12.94
N VAL A 459 37.05 -16.89 -11.75
CA VAL A 459 38.15 -16.59 -10.83
C VAL A 459 38.94 -17.83 -10.42
N LEU A 460 38.73 -18.97 -11.09
CA LEU A 460 39.46 -20.20 -10.83
C LEU A 460 40.95 -20.03 -11.13
N GLY A 461 41.80 -20.55 -10.23
CA GLY A 461 43.27 -20.47 -10.35
C GLY A 461 43.88 -19.10 -10.05
N LEU A 462 43.08 -18.06 -9.80
CA LEU A 462 43.57 -16.75 -9.40
C LEU A 462 43.97 -16.73 -7.91
N SER A 463 44.79 -15.75 -7.52
CA SER A 463 45.05 -15.49 -6.10
C SER A 463 43.80 -14.98 -5.39
N GLU A 464 43.67 -15.24 -4.09
CA GLU A 464 42.53 -14.76 -3.27
C GLU A 464 42.26 -13.26 -3.50
N ILE A 465 43.31 -12.44 -3.50
CA ILE A 465 43.21 -10.99 -3.64
C ILE A 465 42.69 -10.61 -5.03
N ALA A 466 43.19 -11.25 -6.09
CA ALA A 466 42.73 -11.00 -7.46
C ALA A 466 41.27 -11.45 -7.65
N ALA A 467 40.92 -12.64 -7.16
CA ALA A 467 39.57 -13.18 -7.21
C ALA A 467 38.56 -12.29 -6.47
N ARG A 468 38.89 -11.85 -5.24
CA ARG A 468 38.05 -10.90 -4.49
C ARG A 468 37.84 -9.60 -5.26
N THR A 469 38.92 -9.06 -5.84
CA THR A 469 38.86 -7.79 -6.57
C THR A 469 37.93 -7.89 -7.78
N ILE A 470 38.07 -8.95 -8.58
CA ILE A 470 37.24 -9.19 -9.77
C ILE A 470 35.77 -9.37 -9.38
N LEU A 471 35.48 -10.18 -8.35
CA LEU A 471 34.12 -10.41 -7.88
C LEU A 471 33.47 -9.12 -7.36
N ILE A 472 34.19 -8.32 -6.57
CA ILE A 472 33.68 -7.04 -6.05
C ILE A 472 33.45 -6.04 -7.19
N GLN A 473 34.36 -5.96 -8.16
CA GLN A 473 34.19 -5.10 -9.34
C GLN A 473 33.00 -5.50 -10.20
N ALA A 474 32.72 -6.81 -10.32
CA ALA A 474 31.53 -7.34 -10.97
C ALA A 474 30.25 -7.24 -10.10
N GLY A 475 30.35 -6.65 -8.91
CA GLY A 475 29.22 -6.40 -8.02
C GLY A 475 28.81 -7.57 -7.13
N PHE A 476 29.63 -8.62 -7.02
CA PHE A 476 29.37 -9.79 -6.16
C PHE A 476 30.07 -9.68 -4.80
N LEU A 477 29.49 -10.33 -3.78
CA LEU A 477 30.07 -10.42 -2.44
C LEU A 477 30.90 -11.72 -2.31
N PRO A 478 32.24 -11.68 -2.27
CA PRO A 478 33.05 -12.89 -2.15
C PRO A 478 32.90 -13.51 -0.76
N ARG A 479 32.49 -14.79 -0.71
CA ARG A 479 32.50 -15.62 0.51
C ARG A 479 33.66 -16.60 0.41
N ILE A 480 34.49 -16.68 1.45
CA ILE A 480 35.67 -17.54 1.41
C ILE A 480 35.45 -18.81 2.22
N VAL A 481 35.85 -19.93 1.64
CA VAL A 481 35.98 -21.21 2.29
C VAL A 481 37.42 -21.66 2.12
N ASP A 482 38.08 -22.06 3.20
CA ASP A 482 39.44 -22.59 3.11
C ASP A 482 39.40 -24.10 2.82
N ALA A 483 40.32 -24.56 1.99
CA ALA A 483 40.58 -25.98 1.75
C ALA A 483 42.09 -26.24 1.68
N ILE A 484 42.49 -27.51 1.79
CA ILE A 484 43.89 -27.92 1.68
C ILE A 484 44.02 -28.84 0.48
N ASP A 485 44.80 -28.41 -0.50
CA ASP A 485 45.24 -29.22 -1.63
C ASP A 485 46.77 -29.11 -1.76
N PRO A 486 47.50 -30.16 -1.35
CA PRO A 486 48.96 -30.20 -1.47
C PRO A 486 49.49 -30.13 -2.91
N SER A 487 48.63 -30.37 -3.91
CA SER A 487 49.01 -30.34 -5.34
C SER A 487 48.84 -28.97 -5.99
N SER A 488 48.21 -28.03 -5.29
CA SER A 488 47.93 -26.68 -5.76
C SER A 488 48.77 -25.63 -5.02
N ALA A 489 49.04 -24.48 -5.65
CA ALA A 489 49.77 -23.38 -5.02
C ALA A 489 48.99 -22.81 -3.82
N ALA A 490 49.69 -22.25 -2.83
CA ALA A 490 49.04 -21.58 -1.70
C ALA A 490 48.32 -20.30 -2.15
N ASP A 491 47.23 -19.96 -1.46
CA ASP A 491 46.41 -18.76 -1.66
C ASP A 491 45.76 -18.63 -3.05
N THR A 492 45.60 -19.75 -3.77
CA THR A 492 44.87 -19.81 -5.05
C THR A 492 43.44 -20.33 -4.88
N VAL A 493 42.55 -19.88 -5.76
CA VAL A 493 41.15 -20.35 -5.81
C VAL A 493 41.09 -21.72 -6.48
N LEU A 494 40.64 -22.73 -5.73
CA LEU A 494 40.47 -24.12 -6.17
C LEU A 494 39.09 -24.37 -6.78
N ALA A 495 38.06 -23.71 -6.26
CA ALA A 495 36.69 -23.87 -6.71
C ALA A 495 35.91 -22.56 -6.50
N GLN A 496 34.86 -22.38 -7.29
CA GLN A 496 33.91 -21.29 -7.13
C GLN A 496 32.48 -21.80 -7.27
N ALA A 497 31.54 -21.17 -6.55
CA ALA A 497 30.12 -21.43 -6.65
C ALA A 497 29.34 -20.10 -6.51
N PRO A 498 28.47 -19.73 -7.46
CA PRO A 498 28.11 -20.45 -8.69
C PRO A 498 29.24 -20.60 -9.72
N GLU A 499 29.06 -21.49 -10.70
CA GLU A 499 29.99 -21.68 -11.82
C GLU A 499 30.17 -20.39 -12.64
N PRO A 500 31.33 -20.18 -13.29
CA PRO A 500 31.55 -19.04 -14.17
C PRO A 500 30.47 -18.93 -15.25
N GLY A 501 30.06 -17.70 -15.58
CA GLY A 501 29.07 -17.42 -16.62
C GLY A 501 27.61 -17.57 -16.20
N VAL A 502 27.32 -18.16 -15.03
CA VAL A 502 25.96 -18.17 -14.46
C VAL A 502 25.55 -16.73 -14.13
N THR A 503 24.36 -16.32 -14.57
CA THR A 503 23.85 -14.99 -14.26
C THR A 503 23.26 -14.94 -12.84
N LYS A 504 23.66 -13.92 -12.09
CA LYS A 504 23.21 -13.69 -10.70
C LYS A 504 22.98 -12.21 -10.47
N ILE A 505 22.06 -11.92 -9.55
CA ILE A 505 21.75 -10.55 -9.15
C ILE A 505 22.99 -9.92 -8.49
N VAL A 506 23.34 -8.70 -8.90
CA VAL A 506 24.38 -7.89 -8.24
C VAL A 506 24.10 -7.78 -6.74
N GLY A 507 25.13 -7.95 -5.91
CA GLY A 507 25.04 -7.98 -4.45
C GLY A 507 24.85 -9.38 -3.86
N THR A 508 24.67 -10.41 -4.69
CA THR A 508 24.63 -11.81 -4.21
C THR A 508 26.04 -12.33 -3.89
N SER A 509 26.11 -13.34 -3.03
CA SER A 509 27.39 -13.94 -2.63
C SER A 509 27.90 -14.96 -3.65
N VAL A 510 29.17 -14.87 -4.00
CA VAL A 510 29.91 -15.91 -4.74
C VAL A 510 30.90 -16.54 -3.79
N THR A 511 30.78 -17.85 -3.58
CA THR A 511 31.69 -18.60 -2.70
C THR A 511 32.93 -19.02 -3.49
N ILE A 512 34.11 -18.69 -2.99
CA ILE A 512 35.40 -19.15 -3.51
C ILE A 512 36.09 -20.03 -2.46
N THR A 513 36.60 -21.16 -2.91
CA THR A 513 37.39 -22.07 -2.08
C THR A 513 38.87 -21.77 -2.29
N VAL A 514 39.60 -21.37 -1.25
CA VAL A 514 41.00 -20.95 -1.32
C VAL A 514 41.91 -22.00 -0.69
N ASN A 515 43.03 -22.30 -1.35
CA ASN A 515 44.01 -23.24 -0.84
C ASN A 515 44.84 -22.65 0.31
N ARG A 516 44.82 -23.28 1.48
CA ARG A 516 45.65 -22.93 2.64
C ARG A 516 46.61 -24.08 2.94
N LEU A 517 47.90 -23.89 2.70
CA LEU A 517 48.92 -24.81 3.21
C LEU A 517 49.20 -24.44 4.66
N THR A 518 48.96 -25.36 5.60
CA THR A 518 49.19 -25.13 7.03
C THR A 518 50.65 -24.76 7.28
N SER A 519 50.89 -23.66 8.00
CA SER A 519 52.19 -23.41 8.64
C SER A 519 52.40 -24.48 9.73
N PRO A 520 53.59 -25.09 9.86
CA PRO A 520 53.82 -26.11 10.88
C PRO A 520 53.68 -25.51 12.28
N GLU A 521 52.87 -26.14 13.12
CA GLU A 521 52.68 -25.82 14.53
C GLU A 521 54.05 -25.83 15.26
N PRO A 522 54.37 -24.83 16.11
CA PRO A 522 55.63 -24.83 16.83
C PRO A 522 55.65 -25.99 17.82
N ALA A 523 56.66 -26.85 17.70
CA ALA A 523 56.81 -28.06 18.50
C ALA A 523 56.73 -27.76 20.01
N ALA A 524 55.85 -28.49 20.72
CA ALA A 524 55.80 -28.48 22.16
C ALA A 524 57.18 -28.84 22.72
N THR A 525 57.76 -27.92 23.49
CA THR A 525 59.06 -28.11 24.14
C THR A 525 58.86 -29.10 25.31
N PRO A 526 59.72 -30.13 25.45
CA PRO A 526 59.51 -31.26 26.37
C PRO A 526 59.57 -30.91 27.85
#